data_AF-B6JCW2-F1
#
_entry.id   AF-B6JCW2-F1
#
_cell.length_a   1.000
_cell.length_b   1.000
_cell.length_c   1.000
_cell.angle_alpha   90.00
_cell.angle_beta   90.00
_cell.angle_gamma   90.00
#
_symmetry.space_group_name_H-M   'P 1'
#
loop_
_entity.id
_entity.type
_entity.pdbx_description
1 polymer ?
#
loop_
_entity_poly.entity_id
_entity_poly.type
_entity_poly.pdbx_seq_one_letter_code
_entity_poly.pdbx_strand_id
1 'polypeptide(L)'
;MTKMFPGPGLSEDQWQHVRSLAATLSPEQVTWISGYFSGLGDAFRLGTNAAATNLAPPVAAAAPVALATRTLNVLYASETGNSAALAKALADAARTQGIDARATNMADYKVRGLKDEQDLIVVTATHGEGDPPQAGVAFFEFLESRKAPKLPNLRFAVLALGDSTYEKYCEAGKRIDRRFEELGAQRIADRVDCDVDYEEPAAAWHADMLSRLAPSQAAATPATAAVAVASGAVPVAVSAFDKKNPFPARVIDNIVLTGRGSSKETRHIELSLEGSGLSYQPGDALGVVPRNDSAVVAALIEQLKLDPNASVTVKQQTLSLQDALNRAFEITAATPRFIEHWASVTGAAELKRLASPEEGAARTAFLNTHHVLDIVTRFPAPGIEPASLLAGLRPLQPRLYSIASSLAAAPDEVHLTVSTVRYDLHDVPRAGVASGYLASLTDEDATLPVYIQPSAHFHLPTNDVPIIMIGAGTGVAPYRAFMQQREVEGASGRSWLFFGERNFRSDFLYQVEWQGLLKSGVLSRMDIAFSRDGADKVYVQDRLRAQGRDISAWLEEGAHLYVCGDAARMAPDVHGALANIVETHGGLSDEAAKDYLASLQRDRRYLLDVY
;
A
#
# COMPACT_ATOMS: atom_id res chain seq x y z
N MET A 1 53.87 29.93 -35.10
CA MET A 1 54.85 29.10 -35.83
C MET A 1 54.74 27.67 -35.35
N THR A 2 54.60 26.78 -36.31
CA THR A 2 54.14 25.40 -36.28
C THR A 2 55.10 24.44 -35.58
N LYS A 3 54.56 23.53 -34.76
CA LYS A 3 54.93 22.11 -34.83
C LYS A 3 53.64 21.27 -34.73
N MET A 4 52.91 21.22 -35.85
CA MET A 4 52.12 20.03 -36.17
C MET A 4 53.08 18.84 -36.12
N PHE A 5 52.68 17.77 -35.43
CA PHE A 5 53.41 16.51 -35.34
C PHE A 5 53.91 16.07 -36.72
N PRO A 6 55.23 16.01 -36.98
CA PRO A 6 55.75 15.46 -38.21
C PRO A 6 55.93 13.94 -38.02
N GLY A 7 54.96 13.16 -38.52
CA GLY A 7 55.00 11.69 -38.49
C GLY A 7 53.66 11.07 -38.09
N PRO A 8 53.46 9.74 -38.32
CA PRO A 8 52.28 9.05 -37.82
C PRO A 8 52.33 9.11 -36.29
N GLY A 9 51.42 9.86 -35.66
CA GLY A 9 51.59 10.37 -34.30
C GLY A 9 52.00 9.35 -33.22
N LEU A 10 51.69 8.07 -33.40
CA LEU A 10 52.15 6.94 -32.57
C LEU A 10 52.73 5.86 -33.49
N SER A 11 53.73 5.12 -33.01
CA SER A 11 54.23 3.92 -33.71
C SER A 11 53.19 2.78 -33.69
N GLU A 12 53.35 1.78 -34.57
CA GLU A 12 52.44 0.62 -34.63
C GLU A 12 52.34 -0.11 -33.28
N ASP A 13 53.47 -0.33 -32.60
CA ASP A 13 53.50 -0.96 -31.27
C ASP A 13 52.80 -0.09 -30.21
N GLN A 14 52.91 1.24 -30.30
CA GLN A 14 52.20 2.16 -29.41
C GLN A 14 50.69 2.11 -29.67
N TRP A 15 50.28 2.01 -30.94
CA TRP A 15 48.88 1.84 -31.30
C TRP A 15 48.28 0.52 -30.80
N GLN A 16 49.03 -0.59 -30.86
CA GLN A 16 48.56 -1.86 -30.31
C GLN A 16 48.34 -1.81 -28.80
N HIS A 17 49.25 -1.18 -28.04
CA HIS A 17 49.06 -1.01 -26.60
C HIS A 17 47.85 -0.13 -26.26
N VAL A 18 47.68 0.99 -26.98
CA VAL A 18 46.50 1.87 -26.79
C VAL A 18 45.21 1.11 -27.10
N ARG A 19 45.18 0.29 -28.17
CA ARG A 19 43.99 -0.46 -28.58
C ARG A 19 43.64 -1.59 -27.60
N SER A 20 44.65 -2.30 -27.09
CA SER A 20 44.48 -3.32 -26.06
C SER A 20 43.93 -2.73 -24.77
N LEU A 21 44.51 -1.60 -24.32
CA LEU A 21 44.04 -0.91 -23.12
C LEU A 21 42.62 -0.35 -23.31
N ALA A 22 42.33 0.29 -24.45
CA ALA A 22 41.01 0.86 -24.73
C ALA A 22 39.88 -0.19 -24.69
N ALA A 23 40.16 -1.45 -25.06
CA ALA A 23 39.18 -2.53 -25.04
C ALA A 23 38.77 -2.97 -23.62
N THR A 24 39.54 -2.61 -22.60
CA THR A 24 39.33 -3.06 -21.21
C THR A 24 38.84 -1.96 -20.27
N LEU A 25 38.62 -0.73 -20.77
CA LEU A 25 38.30 0.43 -19.92
C LEU A 25 36.81 0.76 -19.89
N SER A 26 36.32 1.18 -18.72
CA SER A 26 35.01 1.80 -18.55
C SER A 26 35.02 3.30 -18.90
N PRO A 27 33.86 3.95 -19.11
CA PRO A 27 33.78 5.38 -19.43
C PRO A 27 34.43 6.30 -18.39
N GLU A 28 34.31 5.96 -17.10
CA GLU A 28 34.91 6.71 -16.00
C GLU A 28 36.45 6.57 -16.00
N GLN A 29 36.96 5.37 -16.28
CA GLN A 29 38.40 5.10 -16.37
C GLN A 29 39.05 5.81 -17.56
N VAL A 30 38.34 5.91 -18.69
CA VAL A 30 38.77 6.70 -19.86
C VAL A 30 38.96 8.17 -19.47
N THR A 31 38.01 8.73 -18.72
CA THR A 31 38.06 10.12 -18.24
C THR A 31 39.24 10.35 -17.29
N TRP A 32 39.48 9.42 -16.37
CA TRP A 32 40.62 9.48 -15.45
C TRP A 32 41.97 9.41 -16.19
N ILE A 33 42.12 8.49 -17.15
CA ILE A 33 43.34 8.34 -17.96
C ILE A 33 43.62 9.60 -18.79
N SER A 34 42.58 10.23 -19.33
CA SER A 34 42.70 11.51 -20.04
C SER A 34 43.30 12.60 -19.15
N GLY A 35 42.84 12.69 -17.89
CA GLY A 35 43.40 13.59 -16.88
C GLY A 35 44.85 13.26 -16.52
N TYR A 36 45.19 11.98 -16.37
CA TYR A 36 46.55 11.52 -16.08
C TYR A 36 47.56 11.92 -17.19
N PHE A 37 47.23 11.69 -18.45
CA PHE A 37 48.10 12.08 -19.57
C PHE A 37 48.16 13.60 -19.79
N SER A 38 47.07 14.32 -19.50
CA SER A 38 47.09 15.80 -19.51
C SER A 38 48.05 16.34 -18.46
N GLY A 39 48.03 15.79 -17.24
CA GLY A 39 48.96 16.16 -16.17
C GLY A 39 50.43 15.84 -16.49
N LEU A 40 50.69 14.70 -17.14
CA LEU A 40 52.02 14.38 -17.70
C LEU A 40 52.46 15.40 -18.75
N GLY A 41 51.56 15.82 -19.63
CA GLY A 41 51.81 16.84 -20.65
C GLY A 41 52.22 18.18 -20.05
N ASP A 42 51.55 18.61 -18.98
CA ASP A 42 51.89 19.84 -18.26
C ASP A 42 53.22 19.73 -17.50
N ALA A 43 53.54 18.57 -16.92
CA ALA A 43 54.85 18.30 -16.32
C ALA A 43 55.99 18.38 -17.33
N PHE A 44 55.80 17.88 -18.56
CA PHE A 44 56.79 18.01 -19.64
C PHE A 44 56.99 19.46 -20.11
N ARG A 45 55.93 20.28 -20.14
CA ARG A 45 56.00 21.70 -20.55
C ARG A 45 56.71 22.58 -19.51
N LEU A 46 56.62 22.22 -18.24
CA LEU A 46 57.28 22.93 -17.13
C LEU A 46 58.78 22.61 -16.99
N GLY A 47 59.35 21.80 -17.89
CA GLY A 47 60.78 21.53 -17.94
C GLY A 47 61.29 20.67 -16.78
N THR A 48 60.42 20.04 -16.01
CA THR A 48 60.81 19.01 -15.05
C THR A 48 61.19 17.75 -15.82
N ASN A 49 62.47 17.37 -15.79
CA ASN A 49 62.95 16.12 -16.40
C ASN A 49 62.12 14.94 -15.87
N ALA A 50 61.22 14.44 -16.70
CA ALA A 50 60.42 13.23 -16.47
C ALA A 50 61.28 11.97 -16.65
N ALA A 51 62.41 11.91 -15.95
CA ALA A 51 63.17 10.70 -15.74
C ALA A 51 62.80 10.14 -14.36
N ALA A 52 61.97 9.10 -14.36
CA ALA A 52 61.66 8.23 -13.25
C ALA A 52 60.91 8.84 -12.04
N THR A 53 59.65 9.22 -12.22
CA THR A 53 58.66 8.91 -11.18
C THR A 53 58.26 7.46 -11.35
N ASN A 54 59.00 6.56 -10.69
CA ASN A 54 58.52 5.23 -10.35
C ASN A 54 57.29 5.40 -9.44
N LEU A 55 56.14 5.67 -10.04
CA LEU A 55 54.85 5.32 -9.43
C LEU A 55 54.77 3.81 -9.55
N ALA A 56 55.41 3.12 -8.62
CA ALA A 56 55.08 1.74 -8.34
C ALA A 56 53.54 1.64 -8.24
N PRO A 57 52.89 0.58 -8.74
CA PRO A 57 51.50 0.33 -8.38
C PRO A 57 51.43 0.45 -6.86
N PRO A 58 50.42 1.11 -6.27
CA PRO A 58 50.32 1.17 -4.82
C PRO A 58 50.48 -0.27 -4.34
N VAL A 59 51.58 -0.51 -3.63
CA VAL A 59 51.84 -1.80 -2.98
C VAL A 59 50.56 -2.05 -2.23
N ALA A 60 49.89 -3.16 -2.53
CA ALA A 60 48.70 -3.55 -1.81
C ALA A 60 49.10 -3.59 -0.33
N ALA A 61 48.79 -2.51 0.39
CA ALA A 61 48.61 -2.57 1.82
C ALA A 61 47.68 -3.77 1.97
N ALA A 62 48.15 -4.80 2.66
CA ALA A 62 47.35 -6.00 2.93
C ALA A 62 45.95 -5.48 3.24
N ALA A 63 44.99 -5.78 2.37
CA ALA A 63 43.65 -5.30 2.54
C ALA A 63 43.29 -5.60 3.99
N PRO A 64 42.73 -4.66 4.77
CA PRO A 64 42.06 -5.08 5.99
C PRO A 64 41.18 -6.23 5.53
N VAL A 65 41.38 -7.42 6.13
CA VAL A 65 40.61 -8.61 5.78
C VAL A 65 39.18 -8.11 5.71
N ALA A 66 38.62 -8.05 4.50
CA ALA A 66 37.29 -7.51 4.33
C ALA A 66 36.43 -8.41 5.21
N LEU A 67 35.95 -7.85 6.33
CA LEU A 67 34.94 -8.51 7.13
C LEU A 67 33.89 -8.89 6.11
N ALA A 68 33.65 -10.19 5.93
CA ALA A 68 32.71 -10.67 4.93
C ALA A 68 31.34 -10.09 5.31
N THR A 69 31.00 -8.94 4.76
CA THR A 69 29.73 -8.28 4.97
C THR A 69 28.73 -9.13 4.24
N ARG A 70 27.95 -9.87 5.03
CA ARG A 70 26.84 -10.66 4.51
C ARG A 70 25.94 -9.74 3.68
N THR A 71 25.52 -10.21 2.51
CA THR A 71 24.59 -9.46 1.67
C THR A 71 23.22 -9.45 2.34
N LEU A 72 22.62 -8.27 2.44
CA LEU A 72 21.28 -8.05 2.98
C LEU A 72 20.28 -7.83 1.84
N ASN A 73 19.22 -8.63 1.82
CA ASN A 73 18.06 -8.38 0.98
C ASN A 73 16.84 -8.09 1.87
N VAL A 74 16.21 -6.95 1.66
CA VAL A 74 14.99 -6.52 2.35
C VAL A 74 13.81 -6.73 1.40
N LEU A 75 13.12 -7.86 1.53
CA LEU A 75 11.93 -8.15 0.75
C LEU A 75 10.73 -7.41 1.32
N TYR A 76 9.89 -6.87 0.44
CA TYR A 76 8.65 -6.24 0.86
C TYR A 76 7.45 -6.61 -0.02
N ALA A 77 6.29 -6.67 0.64
CA ALA A 77 4.98 -6.73 0.01
C ALA A 77 4.10 -5.64 0.65
N SER A 78 3.47 -4.80 -0.18
CA SER A 78 2.73 -3.63 0.28
C SER A 78 1.60 -3.28 -0.69
N GLU A 79 0.42 -2.97 -0.15
CA GLU A 79 -0.70 -2.39 -0.91
C GLU A 79 -0.62 -0.86 -0.92
N THR A 80 -0.51 -0.25 0.27
CA THR A 80 -0.55 1.20 0.45
C THR A 80 0.84 1.85 0.50
N GLY A 81 1.90 1.08 0.32
CA GLY A 81 3.29 1.55 0.28
C GLY A 81 4.02 1.65 1.62
N ASN A 82 3.36 1.46 2.77
CA ASN A 82 3.99 1.54 4.10
C ASN A 82 5.18 0.58 4.24
N SER A 83 4.98 -0.71 3.93
CA SER A 83 6.03 -1.74 3.98
C SER A 83 7.16 -1.45 3.00
N ALA A 84 6.83 -0.92 1.82
CA ALA A 84 7.83 -0.55 0.82
C ALA A 84 8.71 0.63 1.30
N ALA A 85 8.10 1.64 1.93
CA ALA A 85 8.83 2.78 2.50
C ALA A 85 9.77 2.33 3.63
N LEU A 86 9.29 1.50 4.56
CA LEU A 86 10.11 0.95 5.65
C LEU A 86 11.28 0.09 5.14
N ALA A 87 11.02 -0.77 4.15
CA ALA A 87 12.04 -1.63 3.56
C ALA A 87 13.13 -0.83 2.84
N LYS A 88 12.74 0.19 2.07
CA LYS A 88 13.69 1.10 1.40
C LYS A 88 14.54 1.86 2.41
N ALA A 89 13.90 2.45 3.42
CA ALA A 89 14.60 3.18 4.48
C ALA A 89 15.63 2.29 5.19
N LEU A 90 15.29 1.02 5.48
CA LEU A 90 16.20 0.08 6.13
C LEU A 90 17.38 -0.29 5.24
N ALA A 91 17.12 -0.58 3.96
CA ALA A 91 18.19 -0.87 3.01
C ALA A 91 19.13 0.34 2.83
N ASP A 92 18.58 1.55 2.73
CA ASP A 92 19.37 2.79 2.62
C ASP A 92 20.23 3.01 3.87
N ALA A 93 19.65 2.87 5.07
CA ALA A 93 20.38 2.99 6.32
C ALA A 93 21.47 1.91 6.47
N ALA A 94 21.19 0.67 6.08
CA ALA A 94 22.18 -0.42 6.11
C ALA A 94 23.37 -0.11 5.17
N ARG A 95 23.13 0.45 3.98
CA ARG A 95 24.20 0.90 3.07
C ARG A 95 25.07 1.98 3.69
N THR A 96 24.49 2.92 4.46
CA THR A 96 25.29 3.92 5.17
C THR A 96 26.21 3.33 6.23
N GLN A 97 25.92 2.11 6.72
CA GLN A 97 26.76 1.36 7.65
C GLN A 97 27.74 0.39 6.96
N GLY A 98 27.86 0.46 5.64
CA GLY A 98 28.76 -0.39 4.85
C GLY A 98 28.26 -1.81 4.61
N ILE A 99 26.97 -2.07 4.83
CA ILE A 99 26.33 -3.36 4.51
C ILE A 99 25.88 -3.34 3.05
N ASP A 100 26.21 -4.37 2.27
CA ASP A 100 25.68 -4.54 0.92
C ASP A 100 24.18 -4.92 1.00
N ALA A 101 23.32 -3.90 0.92
CA ALA A 101 21.88 -4.05 1.10
C ALA A 101 21.07 -3.69 -0.16
N ARG A 102 19.97 -4.40 -0.40
CA ARG A 102 18.96 -4.05 -1.40
C ARG A 102 17.54 -4.18 -0.84
N ALA A 103 16.62 -3.35 -1.33
CA ALA A 103 15.19 -3.50 -1.09
C ALA A 103 14.53 -4.04 -2.36
N THR A 104 13.81 -5.16 -2.26
CA THR A 104 13.23 -5.87 -3.41
C THR A 104 11.75 -6.12 -3.21
N ASN A 105 10.93 -5.73 -4.18
CA ASN A 105 9.52 -6.11 -4.19
C ASN A 105 9.40 -7.63 -4.36
N MET A 106 8.57 -8.29 -3.54
CA MET A 106 8.34 -9.74 -3.66
C MET A 106 7.85 -10.16 -5.04
N ALA A 107 7.10 -9.30 -5.75
CA ALA A 107 6.61 -9.58 -7.10
C ALA A 107 7.74 -9.74 -8.13
N ASP A 108 8.84 -9.01 -7.92
CA ASP A 108 10.00 -9.00 -8.82
C ASP A 108 11.10 -9.98 -8.35
N TYR A 109 10.91 -10.63 -7.20
CA TYR A 109 11.91 -11.48 -6.59
C TYR A 109 12.02 -12.84 -7.28
N LYS A 110 13.25 -13.18 -7.71
CA LYS A 110 13.55 -14.48 -8.33
C LYS A 110 13.72 -15.55 -7.26
N VAL A 111 12.64 -16.28 -6.96
CA VAL A 111 12.57 -17.32 -5.91
C VAL A 111 13.68 -18.38 -5.94
N ARG A 112 14.29 -18.65 -7.10
CA ARG A 112 15.43 -19.59 -7.24
C ARG A 112 16.70 -19.12 -6.52
N GLY A 113 16.84 -17.82 -6.28
CA GLY A 113 17.97 -17.22 -5.56
C GLY A 113 17.86 -17.34 -4.03
N LEU A 114 16.73 -17.79 -3.48
CA LEU A 114 16.50 -17.82 -2.03
C LEU A 114 17.53 -18.65 -1.25
N LYS A 115 18.05 -19.73 -1.86
CA LYS A 115 19.10 -20.58 -1.27
C LYS A 115 20.46 -19.89 -1.16
N ASP A 116 20.67 -18.84 -1.94
CA ASP A 116 21.94 -18.10 -2.06
C ASP A 116 21.93 -16.84 -1.18
N GLU A 117 20.78 -16.49 -0.59
CA GLU A 117 20.64 -15.35 0.32
C GLU A 117 21.33 -15.62 1.66
N GLN A 118 21.92 -14.56 2.24
CA GLN A 118 22.62 -14.63 3.52
C GLN A 118 21.78 -14.00 4.63
N ASP A 119 21.49 -12.70 4.54
CA ASP A 119 20.60 -12.01 5.46
C ASP A 119 19.36 -11.55 4.69
N LEU A 120 18.20 -11.98 5.16
CA LEU A 120 16.92 -11.68 4.51
C LEU A 120 15.96 -11.07 5.51
N ILE A 121 15.64 -9.80 5.32
CA ILE A 121 14.62 -9.13 6.10
C ILE A 121 13.33 -9.10 5.30
N VAL A 122 12.21 -9.40 5.95
CA VAL A 122 10.89 -9.27 5.37
C VAL A 122 10.12 -8.15 6.05
N VAL A 123 9.61 -7.22 5.26
CA VAL A 123 8.64 -6.21 5.70
C VAL A 123 7.35 -6.41 4.93
N THR A 124 6.33 -6.96 5.57
CA THR A 124 5.06 -7.29 4.89
C THR A 124 3.87 -6.76 5.65
N ALA A 125 2.90 -6.22 4.91
CA ALA A 125 1.57 -6.01 5.46
C ALA A 125 0.78 -7.33 5.43
N THR A 126 -0.37 -7.36 6.08
CA THR A 126 -1.44 -8.35 5.90
C THR A 126 -2.65 -7.64 5.28
N HIS A 127 -3.32 -8.29 4.34
CA HIS A 127 -4.51 -7.79 3.66
C HIS A 127 -5.68 -8.77 3.77
N GLY A 128 -6.90 -8.24 3.72
CA GLY A 128 -8.15 -9.02 3.79
C GLY A 128 -8.17 -10.02 4.93
N GLU A 129 -8.41 -11.29 4.59
CA GLU A 129 -8.55 -12.41 5.52
C GLU A 129 -7.20 -13.10 5.80
N GLY A 130 -6.18 -12.31 6.18
CA GLY A 130 -4.87 -12.84 6.58
C GLY A 130 -3.92 -13.16 5.43
N ASP A 131 -4.22 -12.65 4.24
CA ASP A 131 -3.43 -12.87 3.04
C ASP A 131 -2.28 -11.85 2.92
N PRO A 132 -1.18 -12.20 2.24
CA PRO A 132 -0.18 -11.20 1.89
C PRO A 132 -0.78 -10.20 0.87
N PRO A 133 -0.21 -8.99 0.77
CA PRO A 133 -0.46 -8.10 -0.36
C PRO A 133 -0.28 -8.83 -1.69
N GLN A 134 -0.98 -8.40 -2.73
CA GLN A 134 -0.98 -9.01 -4.06
C GLN A 134 0.45 -9.20 -4.60
N ALA A 135 1.33 -8.23 -4.35
CA ALA A 135 2.74 -8.32 -4.73
C ALA A 135 3.51 -9.47 -4.03
N GLY A 136 3.04 -9.97 -2.89
CA GLY A 136 3.62 -11.07 -2.13
C GLY A 136 3.01 -12.45 -2.41
N VAL A 137 1.82 -12.54 -3.01
CA VAL A 137 1.06 -13.81 -3.16
C VAL A 137 1.92 -14.93 -3.75
N ALA A 138 2.52 -14.71 -4.92
CA ALA A 138 3.33 -15.74 -5.60
C ALA A 138 4.58 -16.16 -4.79
N PHE A 139 5.17 -15.24 -4.02
CA PHE A 139 6.30 -15.56 -3.15
C PHE A 139 5.87 -16.45 -1.99
N PHE A 140 4.74 -16.14 -1.35
CA PHE A 140 4.17 -16.94 -0.27
C PHE A 140 3.79 -18.34 -0.76
N GLU A 141 3.09 -18.46 -1.89
CA GLU A 141 2.76 -19.75 -2.49
C GLU A 141 4.00 -20.61 -2.76
N PHE A 142 5.05 -20.00 -3.33
CA PHE A 142 6.33 -20.70 -3.54
C PHE A 142 6.93 -21.19 -2.21
N LEU A 143 7.02 -20.33 -1.22
CA LEU A 143 7.67 -20.61 0.07
C LEU A 143 6.90 -21.69 0.86
N GLU A 144 5.57 -21.67 0.80
CA GLU A 144 4.69 -22.64 1.46
C GLU A 144 4.61 -23.97 0.69
N SER A 145 4.98 -23.99 -0.60
CA SER A 145 4.98 -25.21 -1.41
C SER A 145 6.09 -26.20 -1.01
N ARG A 146 5.97 -27.44 -1.50
CA ARG A 146 7.02 -28.47 -1.42
C ARG A 146 8.27 -28.16 -2.25
N LYS A 147 8.22 -27.13 -3.12
CA LYS A 147 9.35 -26.72 -3.98
C LYS A 147 10.33 -25.80 -3.25
N ALA A 148 9.97 -25.27 -2.08
CA ALA A 148 10.84 -24.41 -1.29
C ALA A 148 12.11 -25.17 -0.83
N PRO A 149 13.30 -24.60 -1.02
CA PRO A 149 14.55 -25.23 -0.58
C PRO A 149 14.69 -25.15 0.95
N LYS A 150 15.53 -26.02 1.53
CA LYS A 150 16.02 -25.82 2.90
C LYS A 150 16.98 -24.63 2.93
N LEU A 151 16.97 -23.85 4.01
CA LEU A 151 17.65 -22.57 4.15
C LEU A 151 18.62 -22.51 5.35
N PRO A 152 19.51 -23.50 5.56
CA PRO A 152 20.34 -23.58 6.77
C PRO A 152 21.35 -22.43 6.93
N ASN A 153 21.66 -21.71 5.84
CA ASN A 153 22.64 -20.63 5.82
C ASN A 153 22.00 -19.23 5.85
N LEU A 154 20.66 -19.18 5.80
CA LEU A 154 19.89 -17.95 5.78
C LEU A 154 19.66 -17.47 7.21
N ARG A 155 19.91 -16.18 7.45
CA ARG A 155 19.42 -15.50 8.64
C ARG A 155 18.26 -14.59 8.27
N PHE A 156 17.23 -14.51 9.11
CA PHE A 156 16.04 -13.72 8.79
C PHE A 156 15.45 -12.96 9.97
N ALA A 157 14.69 -11.91 9.66
CA ALA A 157 13.82 -11.21 10.60
C ALA A 157 12.58 -10.68 9.87
N VAL A 158 11.47 -10.53 10.59
CA VAL A 158 10.20 -10.13 10.01
C VAL A 158 9.63 -8.94 10.78
N LEU A 159 9.30 -7.87 10.04
CA LEU A 159 8.47 -6.78 10.52
C LEU A 159 7.09 -6.92 9.84
N ALA A 160 6.08 -7.22 10.65
CA ALA A 160 4.72 -7.43 10.18
C ALA A 160 3.89 -6.17 10.46
N LEU A 161 3.15 -5.70 9.45
CA LEU A 161 2.20 -4.60 9.58
C LEU A 161 0.78 -5.16 9.46
N GLY A 162 -0.10 -4.80 10.39
CA GLY A 162 -1.48 -5.24 10.40
C GLY A 162 -2.40 -4.28 11.14
N ASP A 163 -3.64 -4.71 11.33
CA ASP A 163 -4.63 -4.00 12.13
C ASP A 163 -5.24 -5.00 13.13
N SER A 164 -5.13 -4.69 14.43
CA SER A 164 -5.58 -5.58 15.50
C SER A 164 -7.10 -5.72 15.62
N THR A 165 -7.88 -4.91 14.88
CA THR A 165 -9.33 -5.10 14.77
C THR A 165 -9.71 -6.27 13.86
N TYR A 166 -8.77 -6.78 13.05
CA TYR A 166 -8.98 -7.95 12.21
C TYR A 166 -8.57 -9.23 12.94
N GLU A 167 -9.34 -10.31 12.74
CA GLU A 167 -9.09 -11.61 13.36
C GLU A 167 -7.68 -12.13 13.05
N LYS A 168 -7.26 -11.99 11.79
CA LYS A 168 -5.96 -12.45 11.29
C LYS A 168 -4.89 -11.35 11.35
N TYR A 169 -4.80 -10.67 12.48
CA TYR A 169 -3.81 -9.61 12.76
C TYR A 169 -2.39 -10.09 12.44
N CYS A 170 -1.68 -9.37 11.56
CA CYS A 170 -0.30 -9.67 11.14
C CYS A 170 -0.07 -11.10 10.58
N GLU A 171 -1.11 -11.78 10.10
CA GLU A 171 -1.02 -13.20 9.71
C GLU A 171 -0.02 -13.48 8.58
N ALA A 172 0.08 -12.63 7.55
CA ALA A 172 1.10 -12.79 6.51
C ALA A 172 2.52 -12.78 7.11
N GLY A 173 2.79 -11.85 8.03
CA GLY A 173 4.03 -11.80 8.79
C GLY A 173 4.26 -13.05 9.64
N LYS A 174 3.22 -13.55 10.33
CA LYS A 174 3.29 -14.78 11.15
C LYS A 174 3.55 -16.03 10.32
N ARG A 175 2.95 -16.12 9.14
CA ARG A 175 3.14 -17.24 8.19
C ARG A 175 4.58 -17.32 7.71
N ILE A 176 5.14 -16.21 7.23
CA ILE A 176 6.45 -16.18 6.57
C ILE A 176 7.62 -16.43 7.55
N ASP A 177 7.73 -15.63 8.61
CA ASP A 177 7.48 -16.15 9.94
C ASP A 177 8.02 -17.53 10.36
N ARG A 178 7.04 -18.31 10.80
CA ARG A 178 7.07 -19.75 11.03
C ARG A 178 7.69 -20.52 9.86
N ARG A 179 7.38 -20.14 8.62
CA ARG A 179 7.82 -20.91 7.45
C ARG A 179 9.33 -20.87 7.23
N PHE A 180 9.98 -19.73 7.45
CA PHE A 180 11.45 -19.66 7.37
C PHE A 180 12.13 -20.52 8.42
N GLU A 181 11.59 -20.54 9.65
CA GLU A 181 12.07 -21.41 10.73
C GLU A 181 11.90 -22.89 10.38
N GLU A 182 10.74 -23.30 9.86
CA GLU A 182 10.50 -24.67 9.36
C GLU A 182 11.48 -25.10 8.25
N LEU A 183 11.89 -24.15 7.39
CA LEU A 183 12.87 -24.38 6.32
C LEU A 183 14.32 -24.40 6.82
N GLY A 184 14.56 -24.12 8.10
CA GLY A 184 15.87 -24.18 8.76
C GLY A 184 16.66 -22.87 8.76
N ALA A 185 16.02 -21.74 8.45
CA ALA A 185 16.65 -20.42 8.56
C ALA A 185 16.81 -20.00 10.02
N GLN A 186 17.81 -19.18 10.31
CA GLN A 186 18.12 -18.69 11.65
C GLN A 186 17.54 -17.29 11.90
N ARG A 187 16.77 -17.14 12.97
CA ARG A 187 16.19 -15.85 13.37
C ARG A 187 17.25 -14.88 13.90
N ILE A 188 17.28 -13.65 13.38
CA ILE A 188 18.16 -12.54 13.83
C ILE A 188 17.54 -11.82 15.03
N ALA A 189 16.24 -11.56 14.95
CA ALA A 189 15.41 -11.02 16.02
C ALA A 189 14.00 -11.59 15.91
N ASP A 190 13.27 -11.53 17.02
CA ASP A 190 11.87 -11.90 17.05
C ASP A 190 11.05 -11.00 16.13
N ARG A 191 10.00 -11.60 15.55
CA ARG A 191 9.05 -10.87 14.71
C ARG A 191 8.39 -9.78 15.55
N VAL A 192 8.25 -8.59 14.97
CA VAL A 192 7.44 -7.51 15.55
C VAL A 192 6.16 -7.36 14.75
N ASP A 193 5.02 -7.48 15.45
CA ASP A 193 3.69 -7.28 14.91
C ASP A 193 3.25 -5.84 15.20
N CYS A 194 3.26 -4.98 14.19
CA CYS A 194 2.87 -3.57 14.29
C CYS A 194 1.38 -3.38 13.95
N ASP A 195 0.68 -2.62 14.78
CA ASP A 195 -0.69 -2.15 14.51
C ASP A 195 -0.66 -0.89 13.63
N VAL A 196 -1.80 -0.24 13.41
CA VAL A 196 -1.92 0.92 12.51
C VAL A 196 -1.04 2.11 12.89
N ASP A 197 -0.66 2.24 14.16
CA ASP A 197 0.31 3.19 14.72
C ASP A 197 1.73 2.62 14.69
N TYR A 198 2.11 2.04 13.55
CA TYR A 198 3.35 1.28 13.38
C TYR A 198 4.63 2.13 13.47
N GLU A 199 4.56 3.45 13.34
CA GLU A 199 5.76 4.28 13.11
C GLU A 199 6.80 4.16 14.23
N GLU A 200 6.35 4.21 15.49
CA GLU A 200 7.23 4.06 16.66
C GLU A 200 7.80 2.65 16.82
N PRO A 201 6.99 1.57 16.84
CA PRO A 201 7.53 0.20 16.96
C PRO A 201 8.42 -0.17 15.76
N ALA A 202 8.07 0.27 14.55
CA ALA A 202 8.88 0.06 13.36
C ALA A 202 10.22 0.80 13.44
N ALA A 203 10.24 2.05 13.94
CA ALA A 203 11.48 2.79 14.13
C ALA A 203 12.40 2.14 15.18
N ALA A 204 11.83 1.69 16.30
CA ALA A 204 12.58 0.97 17.33
C ALA A 204 13.17 -0.34 16.79
N TRP A 205 12.35 -1.13 16.07
CA TRP A 205 12.80 -2.37 15.45
C TRP A 205 13.85 -2.12 14.36
N HIS A 206 13.69 -1.07 13.55
CA HIS A 206 14.67 -0.67 12.54
C HIS A 206 16.03 -0.39 13.17
N ALA A 207 16.06 0.38 14.27
CA ALA A 207 17.29 0.69 14.98
C ALA A 207 17.96 -0.58 15.56
N ASP A 208 17.18 -1.47 16.19
CA ASP A 208 17.65 -2.76 16.69
C ASP A 208 18.23 -3.62 15.53
N MET A 209 17.56 -3.65 14.38
CA MET A 209 18.01 -4.42 13.22
C MET A 209 19.34 -3.95 12.66
N LEU A 210 19.51 -2.65 12.48
CA LEU A 210 20.80 -2.10 12.06
C LEU A 210 21.91 -2.47 13.06
N SER A 211 21.64 -2.42 14.36
CA SER A 211 22.62 -2.78 15.38
C SER A 211 23.04 -4.26 15.33
N ARG A 212 22.12 -5.17 14.98
CA ARG A 212 22.38 -6.62 14.88
C ARG A 212 23.03 -7.03 13.55
N LEU A 213 22.75 -6.28 12.49
CA LEU A 213 23.34 -6.48 11.17
C LEU A 213 24.71 -5.82 11.03
N ALA A 214 25.03 -4.85 11.89
CA ALA A 214 26.33 -4.21 11.94
C ALA A 214 27.45 -5.27 12.05
N PRO A 215 28.48 -5.20 11.19
CA PRO A 215 29.65 -6.07 11.34
C PRO A 215 30.25 -5.87 12.73
N SER A 216 30.66 -6.95 13.40
CA SER A 216 31.40 -6.84 14.67
C SER A 216 32.69 -6.05 14.42
N GLN A 217 32.69 -4.76 14.76
CA GLN A 217 33.85 -3.89 14.59
C GLN A 217 34.56 -3.72 15.94
N ALA A 218 35.79 -4.23 16.00
CA ALA A 218 36.82 -3.58 16.81
C ALA A 218 37.01 -2.16 16.26
N ALA A 219 36.62 -1.19 17.07
CA ALA A 219 36.85 0.26 17.02
C ALA A 219 37.49 0.84 15.74
N ALA A 220 36.73 1.66 15.01
CA ALA A 220 37.26 2.78 14.26
C ALA A 220 36.37 4.02 14.42
N THR A 221 37.03 5.14 14.73
CA THR A 221 36.50 6.48 15.05
C THR A 221 35.99 7.20 13.78
N PRO A 222 35.06 8.16 13.87
CA PRO A 222 34.25 8.59 12.74
C PRO A 222 35.00 9.55 11.81
N ALA A 223 34.86 9.35 10.50
CA ALA A 223 35.28 10.29 9.48
C ALA A 223 34.14 11.26 9.13
N THR A 224 34.47 12.55 9.11
CA THR A 224 33.64 13.70 8.80
C THR A 224 32.98 13.63 7.43
N ALA A 225 31.67 13.90 7.39
CA ALA A 225 30.85 13.98 6.20
C ALA A 225 31.27 15.14 5.27
N ALA A 226 31.51 14.82 4.00
CA ALA A 226 31.60 15.80 2.92
C ALA A 226 30.22 15.96 2.26
N VAL A 227 29.75 17.20 2.20
CA VAL A 227 28.48 17.61 1.60
C VAL A 227 28.58 17.50 0.08
N ALA A 228 27.76 16.63 -0.53
CA ALA A 228 27.56 16.60 -1.97
C ALA A 228 26.45 17.59 -2.36
N VAL A 229 26.78 18.52 -3.26
CA VAL A 229 25.86 19.51 -3.83
C VAL A 229 25.09 18.83 -4.96
N ALA A 230 23.78 18.68 -4.82
CA ALA A 230 22.91 18.15 -5.86
C ALA A 230 22.67 19.20 -6.96
N SER A 231 22.92 18.82 -8.22
CA SER A 231 22.57 19.60 -9.41
C SER A 231 21.05 19.56 -9.61
N GLY A 232 20.44 20.75 -9.72
CA GLY A 232 19.00 20.95 -9.80
C GLY A 232 18.37 20.32 -11.05
N ALA A 233 17.47 19.38 -10.81
CA ALA A 233 16.33 19.13 -11.68
C ALA A 233 15.24 20.16 -11.34
N VAL A 234 14.61 20.72 -12.37
CA VAL A 234 13.45 21.61 -12.23
C VAL A 234 12.35 20.86 -11.48
N PRO A 235 11.85 21.35 -10.33
CA PRO A 235 10.80 20.66 -9.61
C PRO A 235 9.50 20.77 -10.40
N VAL A 236 8.97 19.62 -10.84
CA VAL A 236 7.53 19.45 -10.96
C VAL A 236 6.96 19.75 -9.58
N ALA A 237 6.01 20.67 -9.47
CA ALA A 237 5.47 21.09 -8.18
C ALA A 237 4.89 19.87 -7.45
N VAL A 238 5.64 19.36 -6.47
CA VAL A 238 5.16 18.33 -5.55
C VAL A 238 4.15 19.04 -4.66
N SER A 239 2.91 18.57 -4.65
CA SER A 239 1.87 19.08 -3.74
C SER A 239 2.42 19.16 -2.32
N ALA A 240 2.11 20.24 -1.59
CA ALA A 240 2.45 20.37 -0.19
C ALA A 240 1.59 19.47 0.72
N PHE A 241 0.60 18.77 0.16
CA PHE A 241 -0.36 17.96 0.89
C PHE A 241 -0.10 16.46 0.72
N ASP A 242 -0.12 15.76 1.84
CA ASP A 242 0.09 14.32 1.94
C ASP A 242 -0.71 13.75 3.13
N LYS A 243 -0.49 12.47 3.46
CA LYS A 243 -1.16 11.83 4.60
C LYS A 243 -0.91 12.55 5.94
N LYS A 244 0.24 13.19 6.13
CA LYS A 244 0.62 13.91 7.36
C LYS A 244 0.12 15.36 7.35
N ASN A 245 -0.02 15.96 6.18
CA ASN A 245 -0.58 17.28 5.96
C ASN A 245 -1.73 17.21 4.95
N PRO A 246 -2.92 16.72 5.34
CA PRO A 246 -4.05 16.55 4.42
C PRO A 246 -4.62 17.91 3.99
N PHE A 247 -5.06 18.00 2.74
CA PHE A 247 -5.69 19.18 2.15
C PHE A 247 -7.13 19.34 2.66
N PRO A 248 -7.54 20.52 3.19
CA PRO A 248 -8.92 20.75 3.62
C PRO A 248 -9.84 21.02 2.42
N ALA A 249 -10.25 19.97 1.71
CA ALA A 249 -11.12 20.06 0.54
C ALA A 249 -12.53 20.51 0.92
N ARG A 250 -13.09 21.48 0.18
CA ARG A 250 -14.48 21.92 0.35
C ARG A 250 -15.43 20.90 -0.28
N VAL A 251 -16.52 20.57 0.40
CA VAL A 251 -17.59 19.72 -0.16
C VAL A 251 -18.38 20.54 -1.17
N ILE A 252 -18.42 20.08 -2.42
CA ILE A 252 -19.16 20.72 -3.51
C ILE A 252 -20.59 20.19 -3.52
N ASP A 253 -20.74 18.86 -3.50
CA ASP A 253 -22.03 18.19 -3.50
C ASP A 253 -22.01 16.91 -2.67
N ASN A 254 -23.17 16.52 -2.13
CA ASN A 254 -23.37 15.32 -1.33
C ASN A 254 -24.78 14.76 -1.56
N ILE A 255 -24.93 13.98 -2.62
CA ILE A 255 -26.21 13.48 -3.11
C ILE A 255 -26.43 12.04 -2.67
N VAL A 256 -27.61 11.73 -2.14
CA VAL A 256 -28.04 10.33 -1.96
C VAL A 256 -28.42 9.73 -3.31
N LEU A 257 -27.66 8.73 -3.75
CA LEU A 257 -27.88 8.00 -5.01
C LEU A 257 -28.97 6.94 -4.88
N THR A 258 -29.18 6.39 -3.68
CA THR A 258 -30.23 5.40 -3.47
C THR A 258 -31.61 6.04 -3.41
N GLY A 259 -32.56 5.42 -4.10
CA GLY A 259 -33.96 5.84 -4.13
C GLY A 259 -34.73 5.49 -2.86
N ARG A 260 -35.94 6.06 -2.74
CA ARG A 260 -36.85 5.80 -1.64
C ARG A 260 -37.13 4.30 -1.47
N GLY A 261 -37.01 3.80 -0.24
CA GLY A 261 -37.25 2.40 0.10
C GLY A 261 -36.01 1.50 -0.01
N SER A 262 -34.85 2.06 -0.38
CA SER A 262 -33.59 1.33 -0.25
C SER A 262 -33.32 0.96 1.21
N SER A 263 -32.68 -0.19 1.39
CA SER A 263 -32.18 -0.67 2.69
C SER A 263 -30.75 -0.18 2.98
N LYS A 264 -30.23 0.72 2.14
CA LYS A 264 -28.91 1.33 2.25
C LYS A 264 -28.99 2.80 1.85
N GLU A 265 -27.98 3.55 2.27
CA GLU A 265 -27.76 4.93 1.85
C GLU A 265 -26.41 5.00 1.15
N THR A 266 -26.41 5.05 -0.18
CA THR A 266 -25.19 5.26 -0.98
C THR A 266 -25.18 6.70 -1.47
N ARG A 267 -24.06 7.39 -1.32
CA ARG A 267 -23.89 8.79 -1.66
C ARG A 267 -22.87 9.01 -2.76
N HIS A 268 -23.14 9.99 -3.60
CA HIS A 268 -22.15 10.66 -4.44
C HIS A 268 -21.65 11.89 -3.69
N ILE A 269 -20.34 12.05 -3.57
CA ILE A 269 -19.75 13.19 -2.87
C ILE A 269 -18.70 13.80 -3.78
N GLU A 270 -18.79 15.11 -4.01
CA GLU A 270 -17.86 15.89 -4.81
C GLU A 270 -17.06 16.82 -3.90
N LEU A 271 -15.75 16.85 -4.07
CA LEU A 271 -14.84 17.65 -3.25
C LEU A 271 -13.95 18.51 -4.14
N SER A 272 -13.82 19.78 -3.81
CA SER A 272 -12.93 20.71 -4.51
C SER A 272 -11.48 20.45 -4.13
N LEU A 273 -10.63 20.31 -5.14
CA LEU A 273 -9.17 20.27 -5.08
C LEU A 273 -8.52 21.59 -5.54
N GLU A 274 -9.31 22.62 -5.81
CA GLU A 274 -8.81 23.92 -6.29
C GLU A 274 -7.73 24.47 -5.34
N GLY A 275 -6.60 24.89 -5.92
CA GLY A 275 -5.48 25.46 -5.16
C GLY A 275 -4.67 24.44 -4.34
N SER A 276 -5.03 23.16 -4.35
CA SER A 276 -4.29 22.12 -3.62
C SER A 276 -2.99 21.70 -4.32
N GLY A 277 -2.96 21.74 -5.66
CA GLY A 277 -1.91 21.11 -6.45
C GLY A 277 -1.89 19.57 -6.37
N LEU A 278 -2.91 18.96 -5.77
CA LEU A 278 -3.08 17.51 -5.78
C LEU A 278 -3.42 17.03 -7.20
N SER A 279 -2.81 15.92 -7.58
CA SER A 279 -3.06 15.25 -8.86
C SER A 279 -3.29 13.76 -8.61
N TYR A 280 -4.18 13.15 -9.38
CA TYR A 280 -4.50 11.73 -9.30
C TYR A 280 -4.85 11.18 -10.68
N GLN A 281 -4.84 9.86 -10.81
CA GLN A 281 -5.30 9.15 -12.00
C GLN A 281 -6.51 8.28 -11.67
N PRO A 282 -7.41 8.00 -12.63
CA PRO A 282 -8.46 7.01 -12.44
C PRO A 282 -7.87 5.69 -11.90
N GLY A 283 -8.45 5.21 -10.80
CA GLY A 283 -7.96 4.03 -10.08
C GLY A 283 -7.11 4.32 -8.84
N ASP A 284 -6.72 5.57 -8.61
CA ASP A 284 -6.20 6.03 -7.32
C ASP A 284 -7.31 6.05 -6.25
N ALA A 285 -6.91 6.08 -4.99
CA ALA A 285 -7.81 6.23 -3.85
C ALA A 285 -7.64 7.61 -3.19
N LEU A 286 -8.73 8.13 -2.63
CA LEU A 286 -8.72 9.31 -1.77
C LEU A 286 -8.71 8.88 -0.31
N GLY A 287 -7.70 9.30 0.44
CA GLY A 287 -7.68 9.17 1.88
C GLY A 287 -8.44 10.31 2.54
N VAL A 288 -9.51 9.96 3.25
CA VAL A 288 -10.35 10.89 4.00
C VAL A 288 -10.00 10.81 5.48
N VAL A 289 -9.70 11.94 6.13
CA VAL A 289 -9.48 12.00 7.58
C VAL A 289 -10.82 12.31 8.27
N PRO A 290 -11.44 11.32 8.95
CA PRO A 290 -12.76 11.51 9.49
C PRO A 290 -12.73 12.20 10.86
N ARG A 291 -13.91 12.50 11.38
CA ARG A 291 -14.13 12.88 12.78
C ARG A 291 -15.12 11.93 13.41
N ASN A 292 -14.97 11.68 14.71
CA ASN A 292 -15.97 10.95 15.47
C ASN A 292 -17.25 11.78 15.61
N ASP A 293 -18.39 11.09 15.73
CA ASP A 293 -19.66 11.73 16.02
C ASP A 293 -19.60 12.43 17.38
N SER A 294 -19.95 13.73 17.41
CA SER A 294 -19.99 14.53 18.63
C SER A 294 -20.88 13.94 19.72
N ALA A 295 -21.97 13.25 19.36
CA ALA A 295 -22.85 12.61 20.31
C ALA A 295 -22.18 11.41 21.00
N VAL A 296 -21.38 10.64 20.26
CA VAL A 296 -20.59 9.52 20.83
C VAL A 296 -19.48 10.05 21.74
N VAL A 297 -18.80 11.12 21.32
CA VAL A 297 -17.79 11.80 22.16
C VAL A 297 -18.42 12.30 23.47
N ALA A 298 -19.56 12.99 23.39
CA ALA A 298 -20.27 13.52 24.55
C ALA A 298 -20.71 12.39 25.50
N ALA A 299 -21.30 11.31 24.95
CA ALA A 299 -21.73 10.16 25.75
C ALA A 299 -20.56 9.50 26.48
N LEU A 300 -19.39 9.38 25.85
CA LEU A 300 -18.19 8.81 26.49
C LEU A 300 -17.67 9.69 27.62
N ILE A 301 -17.60 11.00 27.40
CA ILE A 301 -17.16 11.98 28.42
C ILE A 301 -18.13 11.97 29.61
N GLU A 302 -19.44 11.97 29.34
CA GLU A 302 -20.49 11.94 30.36
C GLU A 302 -20.43 10.63 31.17
N GLN A 303 -20.30 9.48 30.51
CA GLN A 303 -20.23 8.18 31.17
C GLN A 303 -19.05 8.07 32.15
N LEU A 304 -17.92 8.68 31.79
CA LEU A 304 -16.72 8.72 32.63
C LEU A 304 -16.67 9.90 33.60
N LYS A 305 -17.62 10.83 33.51
CA LYS A 305 -17.69 12.07 34.30
C LYS A 305 -16.42 12.92 34.18
N LEU A 306 -15.86 12.99 32.97
CA LEU A 306 -14.67 13.79 32.68
C LEU A 306 -15.06 15.23 32.31
N ASP A 307 -14.13 16.17 32.52
CA ASP A 307 -14.27 17.53 32.01
C ASP A 307 -13.95 17.54 30.50
N PRO A 308 -14.87 17.93 29.61
CA PRO A 308 -14.60 18.03 28.17
C PRO A 308 -13.46 19.00 27.82
N ASN A 309 -13.22 20.00 28.66
CA ASN A 309 -12.17 21.01 28.47
C ASN A 309 -10.83 20.63 29.12
N ALA A 310 -10.73 19.46 29.75
CA ALA A 310 -9.48 19.00 30.34
C ALA A 310 -8.37 19.00 29.29
N SER A 311 -7.23 19.59 29.63
CA SER A 311 -6.08 19.69 28.72
C SER A 311 -5.36 18.35 28.65
N VAL A 312 -5.21 17.82 27.44
CA VAL A 312 -4.49 16.57 27.15
C VAL A 312 -3.40 16.82 26.11
N THR A 313 -2.31 16.06 26.21
CA THR A 313 -1.22 16.14 25.22
C THR A 313 -1.37 15.00 24.23
N VAL A 314 -1.53 15.34 22.95
CA VAL A 314 -1.57 14.39 21.83
C VAL A 314 -0.38 14.68 20.94
N LYS A 315 0.57 13.75 20.89
CA LYS A 315 1.89 13.96 20.27
C LYS A 315 2.58 15.18 20.89
N GLN A 316 2.70 16.29 20.16
CA GLN A 316 3.31 17.55 20.63
C GLN A 316 2.29 18.69 20.77
N GLN A 317 1.00 18.41 20.65
CA GLN A 317 -0.06 19.42 20.71
C GLN A 317 -0.88 19.26 22.00
N THR A 318 -1.23 20.39 22.61
CA THR A 318 -2.18 20.44 23.72
C THR A 318 -3.57 20.69 23.16
N LEU A 319 -4.50 19.76 23.43
CA LEU A 319 -5.88 19.82 22.97
C LEU A 319 -6.85 19.70 24.17
N SER A 320 -8.10 20.09 23.96
CA SER A 320 -9.19 19.69 24.88
C SER A 320 -9.43 18.17 24.76
N LEU A 321 -9.91 17.54 25.82
CA LEU A 321 -10.31 16.14 25.78
C LEU A 321 -11.36 15.89 24.69
N GLN A 322 -12.32 16.80 24.54
CA GLN A 322 -13.34 16.72 23.50
C GLN A 322 -12.73 16.72 22.09
N ASP A 323 -11.79 17.62 21.79
CA ASP A 323 -11.14 17.67 20.48
C ASP A 323 -10.25 16.44 20.23
N ALA A 324 -9.54 15.97 21.26
CA ALA A 324 -8.73 14.77 21.16
C ALA A 324 -9.58 13.54 20.81
N LEU A 325 -10.69 13.33 21.53
CA LEU A 325 -11.62 12.23 21.24
C LEU A 325 -12.35 12.43 19.91
N ASN A 326 -12.58 13.66 19.46
CA ASN A 326 -13.25 13.93 18.20
C ASN A 326 -12.35 13.64 16.98
N ARG A 327 -11.06 13.97 17.06
CA ARG A 327 -10.17 14.03 15.87
C ARG A 327 -8.98 13.09 15.90
N ALA A 328 -8.50 12.69 17.08
CA ALA A 328 -7.21 12.03 17.21
C ALA A 328 -7.30 10.55 17.56
N PHE A 329 -8.36 10.10 18.22
CA PHE A 329 -8.48 8.73 18.72
C PHE A 329 -9.68 7.99 18.16
N GLU A 330 -9.52 6.69 17.93
CA GLU A 330 -10.62 5.77 17.64
C GLU A 330 -11.40 5.51 18.94
N ILE A 331 -12.70 5.81 18.93
CA ILE A 331 -13.59 5.67 20.09
C ILE A 331 -14.80 4.77 19.80
N THR A 332 -14.84 4.15 18.63
CA THR A 332 -15.87 3.18 18.24
C THR A 332 -15.34 1.76 18.41
N ALA A 333 -14.59 1.25 17.44
CA ALA A 333 -14.00 -0.08 17.51
C ALA A 333 -12.96 -0.17 18.64
N ALA A 334 -13.17 -1.10 19.57
CA ALA A 334 -12.19 -1.41 20.60
C ALA A 334 -11.12 -2.37 20.05
N THR A 335 -9.94 -2.35 20.67
CA THR A 335 -8.80 -3.21 20.30
C THR A 335 -8.40 -4.12 21.47
N PRO A 336 -7.63 -5.19 21.22
CA PRO A 336 -7.02 -5.97 22.29
C PRO A 336 -6.24 -5.12 23.31
N ARG A 337 -5.48 -4.12 22.81
CA ARG A 337 -4.78 -3.14 23.64
C ARG A 337 -5.74 -2.36 24.56
N PHE A 338 -6.91 -1.96 24.07
CA PHE A 338 -7.91 -1.30 24.91
C PHE A 338 -8.43 -2.22 26.02
N ILE A 339 -8.69 -3.50 25.71
CA ILE A 339 -9.13 -4.49 26.70
C ILE A 339 -8.08 -4.68 27.80
N GLU A 340 -6.82 -4.89 27.42
CA GLU A 340 -5.70 -5.05 28.35
C GLU A 340 -5.54 -3.83 29.26
N HIS A 341 -5.54 -2.64 28.67
CA HIS A 341 -5.41 -1.39 29.42
C HIS A 341 -6.60 -1.18 30.36
N TRP A 342 -7.83 -1.34 29.88
CA TRP A 342 -9.04 -1.15 30.68
C TRP A 342 -9.18 -2.20 31.78
N ALA A 343 -8.68 -3.42 31.57
CA ALA A 343 -8.56 -4.45 32.61
C ALA A 343 -7.62 -4.02 33.75
N SER A 344 -6.52 -3.34 33.42
CA SER A 344 -5.58 -2.79 34.40
C SER A 344 -6.20 -1.64 35.19
N VAL A 345 -6.94 -0.74 34.53
CA VAL A 345 -7.61 0.41 35.15
C VAL A 345 -8.75 -0.03 36.09
N THR A 346 -9.62 -0.91 35.61
CA THR A 346 -10.85 -1.30 36.35
C THR A 346 -10.64 -2.47 37.31
N GLY A 347 -9.61 -3.29 37.07
CA GLY A 347 -9.41 -4.55 37.78
C GLY A 347 -10.42 -5.65 37.43
N ALA A 348 -11.31 -5.44 36.47
CA ALA A 348 -12.42 -6.34 36.14
C ALA A 348 -11.94 -7.74 35.71
N ALA A 349 -12.46 -8.78 36.37
CA ALA A 349 -12.05 -10.17 36.14
C ALA A 349 -12.32 -10.64 34.71
N GLU A 350 -13.45 -10.23 34.12
CA GLU A 350 -13.80 -10.58 32.75
C GLU A 350 -12.82 -9.99 31.73
N LEU A 351 -12.48 -8.70 31.86
CA LEU A 351 -11.50 -8.05 30.97
C LEU A 351 -10.10 -8.66 31.13
N LYS A 352 -9.69 -8.98 32.37
CA LYS A 352 -8.42 -9.68 32.64
C LYS A 352 -8.38 -11.05 31.96
N ARG A 353 -9.48 -11.79 31.96
CA ARG A 353 -9.59 -13.06 31.23
C ARG A 353 -9.49 -12.82 29.72
N LEU A 354 -10.24 -11.87 29.17
CA LEU A 354 -10.22 -11.56 27.72
C LEU A 354 -8.85 -11.06 27.25
N ALA A 355 -8.06 -10.42 28.11
CA ALA A 355 -6.68 -10.02 27.86
C ALA A 355 -5.70 -11.21 27.76
N SER A 356 -6.08 -12.40 28.23
CA SER A 356 -5.22 -13.59 28.15
C SER A 356 -4.98 -14.03 26.69
N PRO A 357 -3.76 -14.48 26.33
CA PRO A 357 -3.49 -15.08 25.03
C PRO A 357 -4.39 -16.29 24.73
N GLU A 358 -4.78 -17.06 25.75
CA GLU A 358 -5.60 -18.28 25.62
C GLU A 358 -7.06 -17.98 25.21
N GLU A 359 -7.52 -16.75 25.43
CA GLU A 359 -8.92 -16.34 25.25
C GLU A 359 -9.14 -15.55 23.95
N GLY A 360 -8.28 -15.77 22.94
CA GLY A 360 -8.31 -15.02 21.67
C GLY A 360 -9.66 -15.06 20.94
N ALA A 361 -10.31 -16.22 20.88
CA ALA A 361 -11.62 -16.37 20.24
C ALA A 361 -12.73 -15.63 21.02
N ALA A 362 -12.74 -15.74 22.35
CA ALA A 362 -13.69 -15.03 23.20
C ALA A 362 -13.48 -13.51 23.14
N ARG A 363 -12.22 -13.05 23.12
CA ARG A 363 -11.87 -11.64 22.94
C ARG A 363 -12.37 -11.11 21.60
N THR A 364 -12.17 -11.85 20.51
CA THR A 364 -12.64 -11.45 19.18
C THR A 364 -14.17 -11.34 19.13
N ALA A 365 -14.89 -12.34 19.66
CA ALA A 365 -16.34 -12.29 19.76
C ALA A 365 -16.85 -11.11 20.61
N PHE A 366 -16.15 -10.80 21.70
CA PHE A 366 -16.47 -9.66 22.56
C PHE A 366 -16.25 -8.32 21.83
N LEU A 367 -15.11 -8.14 21.15
CA LEU A 367 -14.79 -6.93 20.38
C LEU A 367 -15.75 -6.70 19.20
N ASN A 368 -16.24 -7.76 18.56
CA ASN A 368 -17.25 -7.68 17.50
C ASN A 368 -18.64 -7.24 18.01
N THR A 369 -18.86 -7.27 19.32
CA THR A 369 -20.17 -6.98 19.92
C THR A 369 -20.13 -5.83 20.92
N HIS A 370 -18.99 -5.19 21.16
CA HIS A 370 -18.88 -4.07 22.10
C HIS A 370 -17.91 -3.00 21.54
N HIS A 371 -18.41 -1.77 21.42
CA HIS A 371 -17.56 -0.61 21.19
C HIS A 371 -16.93 -0.11 22.48
N VAL A 372 -15.98 0.82 22.39
CA VAL A 372 -15.34 1.48 23.53
C VAL A 372 -16.38 2.02 24.53
N LEU A 373 -17.42 2.72 24.04
CA LEU A 373 -18.49 3.24 24.90
C LEU A 373 -19.23 2.12 25.66
N ASP A 374 -19.48 0.98 25.01
CA ASP A 374 -20.21 -0.14 25.63
C ASP A 374 -19.35 -0.81 26.72
N ILE A 375 -18.04 -0.95 26.45
CA ILE A 375 -17.08 -1.49 27.42
C ILE A 375 -16.96 -0.57 28.63
N VAL A 376 -16.82 0.73 28.41
CA VAL A 376 -16.72 1.73 29.47
C VAL A 376 -18.01 1.80 30.30
N THR A 377 -19.16 1.63 29.66
CA THR A 377 -20.46 1.58 30.33
C THR A 377 -20.59 0.35 31.20
N ARG A 378 -20.18 -0.82 30.69
CA ARG A 378 -20.25 -2.10 31.40
C ARG A 378 -19.22 -2.21 32.52
N PHE A 379 -18.03 -1.64 32.35
CA PHE A 379 -16.93 -1.67 33.31
C PHE A 379 -16.49 -0.24 33.64
N PRO A 380 -17.24 0.48 34.52
CA PRO A 380 -16.95 1.86 34.84
C PRO A 380 -15.62 2.01 35.59
N ALA A 381 -14.92 3.12 35.34
CA ALA A 381 -13.68 3.50 36.02
C ALA A 381 -13.86 4.87 36.72
N PRO A 382 -14.46 4.93 37.92
CA PRO A 382 -14.71 6.19 38.61
C PRO A 382 -13.40 6.93 38.93
N GLY A 383 -13.34 8.23 38.58
CA GLY A 383 -12.17 9.07 38.85
C GLY A 383 -10.97 8.78 37.94
N ILE A 384 -11.19 8.17 36.77
CA ILE A 384 -10.14 8.01 35.77
C ILE A 384 -9.65 9.38 35.30
N GLU A 385 -8.33 9.51 35.10
CA GLU A 385 -7.75 10.70 34.49
C GLU A 385 -7.91 10.69 32.96
N PRO A 386 -8.12 11.85 32.30
CA PRO A 386 -8.23 11.93 30.84
C PRO A 386 -7.09 11.24 30.09
N ALA A 387 -5.84 11.44 30.53
CA ALA A 387 -4.68 10.78 29.93
C ALA A 387 -4.72 9.25 30.05
N SER A 388 -5.30 8.72 31.14
CA SER A 388 -5.47 7.28 31.33
C SER A 388 -6.55 6.71 30.41
N LEU A 389 -7.58 7.46 30.04
CA LEU A 389 -8.50 7.02 28.97
C LEU A 389 -7.76 6.91 27.63
N LEU A 390 -7.04 7.98 27.26
CA LEU A 390 -6.38 8.08 25.96
C LEU A 390 -5.27 7.04 25.76
N ALA A 391 -4.56 6.64 26.82
CA ALA A 391 -3.48 5.66 26.75
C ALA A 391 -3.90 4.29 26.19
N GLY A 392 -5.15 3.89 26.41
CA GLY A 392 -5.71 2.64 25.90
C GLY A 392 -6.27 2.73 24.47
N LEU A 393 -6.51 3.94 23.96
CA LEU A 393 -7.08 4.17 22.64
C LEU A 393 -6.01 4.20 21.56
N ARG A 394 -6.36 3.74 20.36
CA ARG A 394 -5.50 3.87 19.17
C ARG A 394 -5.77 5.17 18.42
N PRO A 395 -4.84 5.67 17.60
CA PRO A 395 -5.09 6.81 16.76
C PRO A 395 -6.22 6.56 15.75
N LEU A 396 -7.05 7.58 15.53
CA LEU A 396 -8.10 7.57 14.51
C LEU A 396 -7.45 7.47 13.12
N GLN A 397 -7.88 6.50 12.32
CA GLN A 397 -7.28 6.25 11.01
C GLN A 397 -8.06 6.96 9.89
N PRO A 398 -7.35 7.49 8.87
CA PRO A 398 -7.99 7.86 7.62
C PRO A 398 -8.66 6.66 6.95
N ARG A 399 -9.70 6.90 6.15
CA ARG A 399 -10.37 5.87 5.36
C ARG A 399 -10.14 6.12 3.87
N LEU A 400 -9.71 5.09 3.17
CA LEU A 400 -9.49 5.15 1.72
C LEU A 400 -10.80 4.87 0.98
N TYR A 401 -11.03 5.61 -0.10
CA TYR A 401 -12.15 5.43 -1.02
C TYR A 401 -11.64 5.45 -2.46
N SER A 402 -12.04 4.48 -3.28
CA SER A 402 -11.74 4.48 -4.71
C SER A 402 -12.33 5.74 -5.36
N ILE A 403 -11.50 6.50 -6.08
CA ILE A 403 -11.92 7.75 -6.72
C ILE A 403 -12.90 7.44 -7.85
N ALA A 404 -14.00 8.20 -7.90
CA ALA A 404 -15.13 8.02 -8.82
C ALA A 404 -15.20 9.07 -9.95
N SER A 405 -14.13 9.84 -10.16
CA SER A 405 -14.00 10.81 -11.24
C SER A 405 -12.64 10.74 -11.92
N SER A 406 -12.56 11.30 -13.13
CA SER A 406 -11.30 11.60 -13.82
C SER A 406 -11.00 13.09 -13.70
N LEU A 407 -9.75 13.46 -13.38
CA LEU A 407 -9.31 14.87 -13.43
C LEU A 407 -9.43 15.49 -14.83
N ALA A 408 -9.37 14.67 -15.89
CA ALA A 408 -9.53 15.16 -17.25
C ALA A 408 -10.99 15.56 -17.56
N ALA A 409 -11.95 14.94 -16.88
CA ALA A 409 -13.38 15.22 -17.04
C ALA A 409 -13.90 16.25 -16.02
N ALA A 410 -13.38 16.22 -14.80
CA ALA A 410 -13.72 17.13 -13.71
C ALA A 410 -12.43 17.77 -13.14
N PRO A 411 -11.90 18.81 -13.81
CA PRO A 411 -10.71 19.52 -13.33
C PRO A 411 -10.94 20.08 -11.93
N ASP A 412 -9.93 20.01 -11.08
CA ASP A 412 -9.97 20.53 -9.71
C ASP A 412 -11.06 19.91 -8.81
N GLU A 413 -11.59 18.74 -9.16
CA GLU A 413 -12.60 18.02 -8.37
C GLU A 413 -12.21 16.55 -8.15
N VAL A 414 -12.63 15.98 -7.02
CA VAL A 414 -12.54 14.55 -6.77
C VAL A 414 -13.87 14.02 -6.24
N HIS A 415 -14.35 12.93 -6.84
CA HIS A 415 -15.68 12.39 -6.55
C HIS A 415 -15.54 11.05 -5.84
N LEU A 416 -16.45 10.77 -4.91
CA LEU A 416 -16.53 9.51 -4.17
C LEU A 416 -17.90 8.86 -4.35
N THR A 417 -17.93 7.52 -4.29
CA THR A 417 -19.18 6.75 -4.15
C THR A 417 -19.14 5.99 -2.83
N VAL A 418 -19.95 6.39 -1.85
CA VAL A 418 -19.81 5.95 -0.46
C VAL A 418 -21.10 5.31 0.03
N SER A 419 -21.03 4.04 0.42
CA SER A 419 -22.11 3.39 1.17
C SER A 419 -21.99 3.76 2.64
N THR A 420 -23.01 4.42 3.18
CA THR A 420 -23.08 4.77 4.60
C THR A 420 -23.26 3.51 5.42
N VAL A 421 -22.35 3.26 6.35
CA VAL A 421 -22.42 2.10 7.24
C VAL A 421 -23.33 2.46 8.40
N ARG A 422 -24.44 1.73 8.55
CA ARG A 422 -25.39 1.86 9.65
C ARG A 422 -25.78 0.47 10.16
N TYR A 423 -25.88 0.32 11.47
CA TYR A 423 -26.22 -0.94 12.13
C TYR A 423 -26.72 -0.66 13.55
N ASP A 424 -27.45 -1.60 14.13
CA ASP A 424 -27.83 -1.55 15.54
C ASP A 424 -26.85 -2.38 16.36
N LEU A 425 -26.39 -1.83 17.48
CA LEU A 425 -25.59 -2.53 18.47
C LEU A 425 -26.21 -2.31 19.84
N HIS A 426 -26.63 -3.40 20.49
CA HIS A 426 -27.41 -3.36 21.74
C HIS A 426 -28.66 -2.46 21.63
N ASP A 427 -29.40 -2.57 20.51
CA ASP A 427 -30.58 -1.76 20.20
C ASP A 427 -30.30 -0.24 20.11
N VAL A 428 -29.03 0.16 20.04
CA VAL A 428 -28.60 1.54 19.80
C VAL A 428 -28.13 1.68 18.35
N PRO A 429 -28.72 2.59 17.56
CA PRO A 429 -28.24 2.87 16.21
C PRO A 429 -26.81 3.37 16.21
N ARG A 430 -25.97 2.80 15.34
CA ARG A 430 -24.58 3.16 15.12
C ARG A 430 -24.34 3.49 13.66
N ALA A 431 -23.29 4.26 13.42
CA ALA A 431 -22.78 4.53 12.09
C ALA A 431 -21.27 4.27 12.05
N GLY A 432 -20.75 3.91 10.87
CA GLY A 432 -19.30 3.86 10.67
C GLY A 432 -18.72 5.28 10.76
N VAL A 433 -17.55 5.43 11.40
CA VAL A 433 -16.96 6.76 11.67
C VAL A 433 -16.82 7.60 10.40
N ALA A 434 -16.11 7.09 9.39
CA ALA A 434 -15.84 7.84 8.17
C ALA A 434 -17.08 8.04 7.29
N SER A 435 -17.87 6.98 7.05
CA SER A 435 -19.03 7.06 6.17
C SER A 435 -20.20 7.80 6.82
N GLY A 436 -20.39 7.68 8.13
CA GLY A 436 -21.32 8.48 8.92
C GLY A 436 -20.93 9.96 8.96
N TYR A 437 -19.64 10.26 9.13
CA TYR A 437 -19.13 11.62 9.04
C TYR A 437 -19.41 12.23 7.67
N LEU A 438 -19.03 11.54 6.58
CA LEU A 438 -19.33 11.96 5.21
C LEU A 438 -20.83 12.17 4.95
N ALA A 439 -21.68 11.28 5.47
CA ALA A 439 -23.14 11.42 5.34
C ALA A 439 -23.71 12.64 6.08
N SER A 440 -23.01 13.13 7.12
CA SER A 440 -23.41 14.31 7.89
C SER A 440 -22.93 15.64 7.30
N LEU A 441 -21.99 15.62 6.34
CA LEU A 441 -21.45 16.82 5.70
C LEU A 441 -22.40 17.35 4.62
N THR A 442 -23.48 18.00 5.04
CA THR A 442 -24.48 18.59 4.13
C THR A 442 -24.37 20.10 3.98
N ASP A 443 -23.50 20.74 4.74
CA ASP A 443 -23.30 22.20 4.69
C ASP A 443 -22.42 22.60 3.50
N GLU A 444 -22.78 23.66 2.78
CA GLU A 444 -22.08 24.14 1.57
C GLU A 444 -20.63 24.60 1.83
N ASP A 445 -20.30 24.94 3.08
CA ASP A 445 -18.97 25.37 3.53
C ASP A 445 -18.20 24.26 4.28
N ALA A 446 -18.73 23.04 4.32
CA ALA A 446 -18.07 21.94 4.99
C ALA A 446 -16.71 21.62 4.34
N THR A 447 -15.66 21.53 5.15
CA THR A 447 -14.33 21.11 4.70
C THR A 447 -13.96 19.73 5.25
N LEU A 448 -13.34 18.92 4.41
CA LEU A 448 -12.90 17.56 4.69
C LEU A 448 -11.39 17.44 4.42
N PRO A 449 -10.57 17.06 5.42
CA PRO A 449 -9.15 16.85 5.16
C PRO A 449 -8.94 15.57 4.34
N VAL A 450 -8.27 15.70 3.19
CA VAL A 450 -8.05 14.62 2.23
C VAL A 450 -6.61 14.57 1.70
N TYR A 451 -6.19 13.41 1.21
CA TYR A 451 -4.94 13.22 0.48
C TYR A 451 -5.08 12.15 -0.60
N ILE A 452 -4.24 12.20 -1.64
CA ILE A 452 -4.22 11.17 -2.68
C ILE A 452 -3.36 9.99 -2.21
N GLN A 453 -3.91 8.79 -2.33
CA GLN A 453 -3.21 7.53 -2.19
C GLN A 453 -3.07 6.91 -3.59
N PRO A 454 -1.89 7.02 -4.22
CA PRO A 454 -1.67 6.44 -5.54
C PRO A 454 -1.83 4.92 -5.52
N SER A 455 -2.47 4.37 -6.55
CA SER A 455 -2.45 2.96 -6.86
C SER A 455 -1.20 2.62 -7.66
N ALA A 456 -0.60 1.45 -7.44
CA ALA A 456 0.55 1.03 -8.22
C ALA A 456 0.14 0.38 -9.56
N HIS A 457 -1.07 -0.21 -9.61
CA HIS A 457 -1.42 -1.19 -10.64
C HIS A 457 -2.85 -1.07 -11.17
N PHE A 458 -3.78 -0.43 -10.46
CA PHE A 458 -5.20 -0.41 -10.83
C PHE A 458 -5.53 0.75 -11.78
N HIS A 459 -4.88 0.83 -12.94
CA HIS A 459 -5.07 1.91 -13.91
C HIS A 459 -5.55 1.39 -15.28
N LEU A 460 -6.10 2.29 -16.08
CA LEU A 460 -6.47 2.01 -17.46
C LEU A 460 -5.26 1.59 -18.30
N PRO A 461 -5.46 0.70 -19.29
CA PRO A 461 -4.44 0.39 -20.29
C PRO A 461 -4.44 1.47 -21.39
N THR A 462 -3.68 1.26 -22.46
CA THR A 462 -3.76 2.13 -23.64
C THR A 462 -5.17 2.13 -24.24
N ASN A 463 -5.50 3.22 -24.93
CA ASN A 463 -6.88 3.55 -25.32
C ASN A 463 -7.52 2.59 -26.33
N ASP A 464 -6.72 1.80 -27.03
CA ASP A 464 -7.15 0.78 -27.97
C ASP A 464 -7.48 -0.57 -27.32
N VAL A 465 -7.01 -0.81 -26.09
CA VAL A 465 -7.18 -2.09 -25.40
C VAL A 465 -8.60 -2.23 -24.85
N PRO A 466 -9.27 -3.39 -25.08
CA PRO A 466 -10.57 -3.66 -24.49
C PRO A 466 -10.51 -3.83 -22.97
N ILE A 467 -11.56 -3.44 -22.26
CA ILE A 467 -11.64 -3.61 -20.81
C ILE A 467 -12.97 -4.25 -20.38
N ILE A 468 -12.87 -5.13 -19.39
CA ILE A 468 -13.99 -5.77 -18.70
C ILE A 468 -13.94 -5.33 -17.24
N MET A 469 -14.97 -4.63 -16.80
CA MET A 469 -15.10 -4.05 -15.47
C MET A 469 -16.18 -4.77 -14.69
N ILE A 470 -15.87 -5.28 -13.51
CA ILE A 470 -16.80 -6.05 -12.68
C ILE A 470 -16.91 -5.37 -11.33
N GLY A 471 -18.11 -4.84 -11.01
CA GLY A 471 -18.33 -4.06 -9.80
C GLY A 471 -19.72 -4.25 -9.22
N ALA A 472 -19.79 -4.50 -7.91
CA ALA A 472 -21.05 -4.57 -7.19
C ALA A 472 -21.16 -3.43 -6.16
N GLY A 473 -22.34 -2.80 -6.05
CA GLY A 473 -22.57 -1.67 -5.15
C GLY A 473 -21.59 -0.53 -5.42
N THR A 474 -20.87 -0.09 -4.39
CA THR A 474 -19.85 0.95 -4.48
C THR A 474 -18.63 0.57 -5.33
N GLY A 475 -18.49 -0.70 -5.72
CA GLY A 475 -17.44 -1.16 -6.63
C GLY A 475 -17.49 -0.54 -8.04
N VAL A 476 -18.55 0.21 -8.38
CA VAL A 476 -18.59 0.99 -9.63
C VAL A 476 -17.82 2.30 -9.57
N ALA A 477 -17.38 2.74 -8.39
CA ALA A 477 -16.66 4.00 -8.21
C ALA A 477 -15.52 4.18 -9.22
N PRO A 478 -14.48 3.31 -9.26
CA PRO A 478 -13.37 3.50 -10.19
C PRO A 478 -13.81 3.37 -11.66
N TYR A 479 -14.85 2.60 -11.96
CA TYR A 479 -15.33 2.43 -13.34
C TYR A 479 -16.04 3.66 -13.88
N ARG A 480 -16.64 4.47 -13.02
CA ARG A 480 -17.14 5.80 -13.39
C ARG A 480 -15.97 6.69 -13.82
N ALA A 481 -14.89 6.72 -13.03
CA ALA A 481 -13.66 7.44 -13.38
C ALA A 481 -13.05 6.95 -14.70
N PHE A 482 -13.04 5.63 -14.92
CA PHE A 482 -12.52 5.02 -16.15
C PHE A 482 -13.32 5.44 -17.38
N MET A 483 -14.66 5.44 -17.29
CA MET A 483 -15.49 5.86 -18.42
C MET A 483 -15.35 7.35 -18.71
N GLN A 484 -15.26 8.20 -17.69
CA GLN A 484 -14.97 9.62 -17.87
C GLN A 484 -13.63 9.85 -18.58
N GLN A 485 -12.57 9.14 -18.16
CA GLN A 485 -11.26 9.25 -18.82
C GLN A 485 -11.33 8.82 -20.28
N ARG A 486 -11.94 7.65 -20.55
CA ARG A 486 -12.05 7.11 -21.92
C ARG A 486 -12.89 7.99 -22.83
N GLU A 487 -13.91 8.65 -22.31
CA GLU A 487 -14.73 9.61 -23.06
C GLU A 487 -13.89 10.84 -23.44
N VAL A 488 -13.20 11.47 -22.49
CA VAL A 488 -12.38 12.66 -22.74
C VAL A 488 -11.24 12.38 -23.71
N GLU A 489 -10.62 11.21 -23.61
CA GLU A 489 -9.52 10.81 -24.48
C GLU A 489 -9.96 10.22 -25.83
N GLY A 490 -11.27 10.03 -26.04
CA GLY A 490 -11.80 9.43 -27.27
C GLY A 490 -11.30 7.99 -27.49
N ALA A 491 -11.25 7.19 -26.43
CA ALA A 491 -10.67 5.85 -26.48
C ALA A 491 -11.44 4.92 -27.45
N SER A 492 -10.71 4.21 -28.31
CA SER A 492 -11.29 3.37 -29.37
C SER A 492 -11.55 1.92 -28.94
N GLY A 493 -10.88 1.44 -27.89
CA GLY A 493 -11.07 0.10 -27.36
C GLY A 493 -12.45 -0.06 -26.74
N ARG A 494 -12.97 -1.29 -26.74
CA ARG A 494 -14.32 -1.59 -26.24
C ARG A 494 -14.34 -1.66 -24.71
N SER A 495 -15.46 -1.26 -24.11
CA SER A 495 -15.64 -1.27 -22.65
C SER A 495 -16.87 -2.10 -22.28
N TRP A 496 -16.76 -2.99 -21.30
CA TRP A 496 -17.87 -3.81 -20.81
C TRP A 496 -17.98 -3.72 -19.29
N LEU A 497 -19.14 -3.31 -18.78
CA LEU A 497 -19.44 -3.24 -17.35
C LEU A 497 -20.38 -4.37 -16.91
N PHE A 498 -19.98 -5.13 -15.90
CA PHE A 498 -20.85 -6.00 -15.11
C PHE A 498 -21.17 -5.30 -13.80
N PHE A 499 -22.43 -4.91 -13.63
CA PHE A 499 -22.91 -4.18 -12.44
C PHE A 499 -23.84 -5.05 -11.59
N GLY A 500 -23.66 -5.03 -10.27
CA GLY A 500 -24.55 -5.71 -9.32
C GLY A 500 -25.08 -4.79 -8.23
N GLU A 501 -26.38 -4.85 -7.93
CA GLU A 501 -26.94 -4.30 -6.69
C GLU A 501 -28.14 -5.11 -6.17
N ARG A 502 -28.77 -4.64 -5.09
CA ARG A 502 -29.96 -5.25 -4.49
C ARG A 502 -31.18 -5.09 -5.37
N ASN A 503 -31.59 -3.86 -5.66
CA ASN A 503 -32.86 -3.58 -6.35
C ASN A 503 -32.71 -2.58 -7.52
N PHE A 504 -33.37 -2.85 -8.65
CA PHE A 504 -33.35 -1.98 -9.83
C PHE A 504 -33.89 -0.58 -9.54
N ARG A 505 -35.01 -0.49 -8.80
CA ARG A 505 -35.72 0.79 -8.62
C ARG A 505 -35.09 1.72 -7.60
N SER A 506 -34.37 1.19 -6.61
CA SER A 506 -33.83 1.97 -5.50
C SER A 506 -32.31 2.01 -5.47
N ASP A 507 -31.61 1.07 -6.10
CA ASP A 507 -30.18 0.89 -5.87
C ASP A 507 -29.36 0.95 -7.17
N PHE A 508 -29.96 1.31 -8.31
CA PHE A 508 -29.24 1.42 -9.58
C PHE A 508 -28.42 2.71 -9.65
N LEU A 509 -27.24 2.67 -9.05
CA LEU A 509 -26.28 3.79 -8.97
C LEU A 509 -25.90 4.29 -10.38
N TYR A 510 -25.96 5.62 -10.57
CA TYR A 510 -25.58 6.31 -11.81
C TYR A 510 -26.31 5.84 -13.08
N GLN A 511 -27.55 5.33 -12.95
CA GLN A 511 -28.32 4.77 -14.06
C GLN A 511 -28.33 5.63 -15.33
N VAL A 512 -28.59 6.93 -15.18
CA VAL A 512 -28.70 7.87 -16.32
C VAL A 512 -27.34 8.05 -17.02
N GLU A 513 -26.26 8.11 -16.25
CA GLU A 513 -24.89 8.24 -16.76
C GLU A 513 -24.50 6.99 -17.58
N TRP A 514 -24.75 5.79 -17.05
CA TRP A 514 -24.49 4.54 -17.79
C TRP A 514 -25.29 4.44 -19.10
N GLN A 515 -26.56 4.85 -19.08
CA GLN A 515 -27.39 4.89 -20.29
C GLN A 515 -26.86 5.88 -21.33
N GLY A 516 -26.34 7.04 -20.88
CA GLY A 516 -25.67 8.01 -21.73
C GLY A 516 -24.43 7.42 -22.40
N LEU A 517 -23.57 6.75 -21.62
CA LEU A 517 -22.33 6.13 -22.10
C LEU A 517 -22.58 4.96 -23.07
N LEU A 518 -23.64 4.17 -22.84
CA LEU A 518 -24.07 3.13 -23.79
C LEU A 518 -24.53 3.72 -25.12
N LYS A 519 -25.21 4.87 -25.08
CA LYS A 519 -25.72 5.55 -26.27
C LYS A 519 -24.59 6.22 -27.06
N SER A 520 -23.58 6.78 -26.40
CA SER A 520 -22.42 7.38 -27.05
C SER A 520 -21.43 6.34 -27.58
N GLY A 521 -21.47 5.11 -27.04
CA GLY A 521 -20.60 4.00 -27.43
C GLY A 521 -19.30 3.91 -26.63
N VAL A 522 -19.05 4.86 -25.72
CA VAL A 522 -17.91 4.81 -24.77
C VAL A 522 -17.99 3.55 -23.89
N LEU A 523 -19.20 3.24 -23.41
CA LEU A 523 -19.52 1.95 -22.82
C LEU A 523 -20.13 1.07 -23.91
N SER A 524 -19.41 0.04 -24.35
CA SER A 524 -19.87 -0.83 -25.44
C SER A 524 -20.95 -1.80 -25.00
N ARG A 525 -20.90 -2.25 -23.73
CA ARG A 525 -21.85 -3.22 -23.18
C ARG A 525 -22.01 -3.09 -21.67
N MET A 526 -23.20 -3.40 -21.19
CA MET A 526 -23.49 -3.48 -19.76
C MET A 526 -24.38 -4.69 -19.45
N ASP A 527 -23.98 -5.49 -18.47
CA ASP A 527 -24.77 -6.61 -17.94
C ASP A 527 -25.04 -6.35 -16.45
N ILE A 528 -26.30 -6.51 -16.03
CA ILE A 528 -26.75 -6.07 -14.70
C ILE A 528 -27.36 -7.21 -13.88
N ALA A 529 -27.02 -7.28 -12.60
CA ALA A 529 -27.55 -8.24 -11.64
C ALA A 529 -28.27 -7.53 -10.48
N PHE A 530 -29.55 -7.85 -10.26
CA PHE A 530 -30.33 -7.36 -9.11
C PHE A 530 -30.70 -8.52 -8.21
N SER A 531 -30.07 -8.60 -7.04
CA SER A 531 -30.16 -9.76 -6.15
C SER A 531 -31.48 -9.89 -5.38
N ARG A 532 -32.35 -8.87 -5.40
CA ARG A 532 -33.60 -8.81 -4.62
C ARG A 532 -34.86 -8.47 -5.42
N ASP A 533 -34.78 -8.42 -6.74
CA ASP A 533 -35.95 -8.11 -7.58
C ASP A 533 -36.78 -9.34 -7.98
N GLY A 534 -36.18 -10.53 -7.90
CA GLY A 534 -36.82 -11.81 -8.23
C GLY A 534 -36.87 -12.78 -7.05
N ALA A 535 -37.48 -13.95 -7.28
CA ALA A 535 -37.47 -15.06 -6.32
C ALA A 535 -36.05 -15.63 -6.13
N ASP A 536 -35.30 -15.73 -7.24
CA ASP A 536 -33.92 -16.18 -7.26
C ASP A 536 -32.96 -15.00 -7.13
N LYS A 537 -31.90 -15.17 -6.34
CA LYS A 537 -30.85 -14.16 -6.20
C LYS A 537 -29.90 -14.26 -7.40
N VAL A 538 -29.83 -13.20 -8.19
CA VAL A 538 -28.90 -13.08 -9.31
C VAL A 538 -27.75 -12.15 -8.93
N TYR A 539 -26.52 -12.61 -9.12
CA TYR A 539 -25.29 -11.84 -8.87
C TYR A 539 -24.44 -11.67 -10.14
N VAL A 540 -23.36 -10.90 -10.03
CA VAL A 540 -22.47 -10.59 -11.15
C VAL A 540 -21.81 -11.84 -11.73
N GLN A 541 -21.44 -12.82 -10.89
CA GLN A 541 -20.89 -14.11 -11.34
C GLN A 541 -21.85 -14.92 -12.21
N ASP A 542 -23.17 -14.78 -11.99
CA ASP A 542 -24.17 -15.46 -12.82
C ASP A 542 -24.27 -14.80 -14.20
N ARG A 543 -24.17 -13.46 -14.24
CA ARG A 543 -24.08 -12.71 -15.49
C ARG A 543 -22.79 -13.02 -16.24
N LEU A 544 -21.66 -13.14 -15.55
CA LEU A 544 -20.40 -13.55 -16.16
C LEU A 544 -20.54 -14.92 -16.84
N ARG A 545 -21.06 -15.93 -16.13
CA ARG A 545 -21.26 -17.28 -16.70
C ARG A 545 -22.18 -17.26 -17.92
N ALA A 546 -23.26 -16.48 -17.88
CA ALA A 546 -24.18 -16.34 -19.01
C ALA A 546 -23.50 -15.76 -20.27
N GLN A 547 -22.42 -15.00 -20.08
CA GLN A 547 -21.67 -14.33 -21.15
C GLN A 547 -20.30 -14.97 -21.41
N GLY A 548 -20.06 -16.18 -20.90
CA GLY A 548 -18.74 -16.80 -20.84
C GLY A 548 -18.02 -16.89 -22.18
N ARG A 549 -18.74 -17.18 -23.27
CA ARG A 549 -18.16 -17.24 -24.63
C ARG A 549 -17.54 -15.90 -25.05
N ASP A 550 -18.27 -14.81 -24.87
CA ASP A 550 -17.83 -13.47 -25.28
C ASP A 550 -16.69 -12.97 -24.38
N ILE A 551 -16.75 -13.29 -23.09
CA ILE A 551 -15.67 -12.99 -22.13
C ILE A 551 -14.38 -13.70 -22.56
N SER A 552 -14.44 -15.00 -22.86
CA SER A 552 -13.28 -15.76 -23.34
C SER A 552 -12.67 -15.13 -24.60
N ALA A 553 -13.51 -14.74 -25.56
CA ALA A 553 -13.06 -14.07 -26.77
C ALA A 553 -12.35 -12.73 -26.49
N TRP A 554 -12.90 -11.90 -25.58
CA TRP A 554 -12.26 -10.63 -25.21
C TRP A 554 -10.92 -10.85 -24.49
N LEU A 555 -10.82 -11.88 -23.65
CA LEU A 555 -9.56 -12.23 -22.98
C LEU A 555 -8.48 -12.66 -23.98
N GLU A 556 -8.86 -13.43 -25.00
CA GLU A 556 -7.99 -13.79 -26.14
C GLU A 556 -7.55 -12.56 -26.95
N GLU A 557 -8.42 -11.57 -27.13
CA GLU A 557 -8.10 -10.29 -27.78
C GLU A 557 -7.18 -9.37 -26.97
N GLY A 558 -6.78 -9.74 -25.75
CA GLY A 558 -5.90 -8.92 -24.93
C GLY A 558 -6.62 -8.04 -23.90
N ALA A 559 -7.91 -8.25 -23.65
CA ALA A 559 -8.67 -7.44 -22.72
C ALA A 559 -8.05 -7.42 -21.31
N HIS A 560 -8.18 -6.27 -20.64
CA HIS A 560 -7.86 -6.14 -19.22
C HIS A 560 -9.13 -6.30 -18.38
N LEU A 561 -8.99 -7.02 -17.27
CA LEU A 561 -10.05 -7.40 -16.36
C LEU A 561 -9.86 -6.67 -15.04
N TYR A 562 -10.94 -6.04 -14.57
CA TYR A 562 -10.97 -5.29 -13.31
C TYR A 562 -12.09 -5.84 -12.44
N VAL A 563 -11.78 -6.07 -11.16
CA VAL A 563 -12.78 -6.45 -10.15
C VAL A 563 -12.67 -5.48 -8.97
N CYS A 564 -13.79 -4.87 -8.60
CA CYS A 564 -13.85 -3.91 -7.50
C CYS A 564 -15.07 -4.15 -6.61
N GLY A 565 -14.88 -4.13 -5.28
CA GLY A 565 -15.94 -4.33 -4.28
C GLY A 565 -15.56 -5.29 -3.15
N ASP A 566 -16.54 -6.06 -2.67
CA ASP A 566 -16.44 -6.94 -1.48
C ASP A 566 -15.36 -8.03 -1.65
N ALA A 567 -14.29 -7.94 -0.85
CA ALA A 567 -13.17 -8.89 -0.87
C ALA A 567 -13.53 -10.28 -0.31
N ALA A 568 -14.47 -10.33 0.65
CA ALA A 568 -14.75 -11.55 1.41
C ALA A 568 -15.60 -12.59 0.65
N ARG A 569 -16.48 -12.15 -0.27
CA ARG A 569 -17.42 -13.01 -0.99
C ARG A 569 -17.41 -12.76 -2.49
N MET A 570 -17.57 -11.50 -2.91
CA MET A 570 -17.76 -11.20 -4.34
C MET A 570 -16.51 -11.52 -5.17
N ALA A 571 -15.33 -11.08 -4.72
CA ALA A 571 -14.09 -11.31 -5.46
C ALA A 571 -13.74 -12.80 -5.63
N PRO A 572 -13.82 -13.67 -4.59
CA PRO A 572 -13.66 -15.11 -4.74
C PRO A 572 -14.68 -15.74 -5.71
N ASP A 573 -15.96 -15.37 -5.61
CA ASP A 573 -17.02 -15.90 -6.49
C ASP A 573 -16.80 -15.52 -7.96
N VAL A 574 -16.37 -14.28 -8.21
CA VAL A 574 -16.00 -13.80 -9.55
C VAL A 574 -14.77 -14.53 -10.07
N HIS A 575 -13.73 -14.70 -9.25
CA HIS A 575 -12.54 -15.45 -9.64
C HIS A 575 -12.88 -16.89 -10.02
N GLY A 576 -13.72 -17.57 -9.22
CA GLY A 576 -14.19 -18.92 -9.54
C GLY A 576 -15.03 -18.98 -10.82
N ALA A 577 -15.89 -17.98 -11.08
CA ALA A 577 -16.66 -17.89 -12.32
C ALA A 577 -15.77 -17.70 -13.54
N LEU A 578 -14.74 -16.85 -13.45
CA LEU A 578 -13.77 -16.64 -14.53
C LEU A 578 -12.97 -17.91 -14.83
N ALA A 579 -12.55 -18.64 -13.80
CA ALA A 579 -11.84 -19.91 -13.97
C ALA A 579 -12.70 -20.91 -14.75
N ASN A 580 -13.98 -21.04 -14.38
CA ASN A 580 -14.93 -21.90 -15.08
C ASN A 580 -15.21 -21.45 -16.52
N ILE A 581 -15.25 -20.13 -16.78
CA ILE A 581 -15.42 -19.58 -18.13
C ILE A 581 -14.23 -19.97 -19.01
N VAL A 582 -13.00 -19.77 -18.52
CA VAL A 582 -11.78 -20.08 -19.26
C VAL A 582 -11.63 -21.60 -19.48
N GLU A 583 -12.01 -22.42 -18.50
CA GLU A 583 -12.08 -23.88 -18.66
C GLU A 583 -13.06 -24.27 -19.77
N THR A 584 -14.31 -23.81 -19.66
CA THR A 584 -15.42 -24.23 -20.53
C THR A 584 -15.29 -23.68 -21.95
N HIS A 585 -14.96 -22.40 -22.09
CA HIS A 585 -14.96 -21.68 -23.37
C HIS A 585 -13.57 -21.53 -23.98
N GLY A 586 -12.51 -21.53 -23.17
CA GLY A 586 -11.12 -21.55 -23.64
C GLY A 586 -10.57 -22.96 -23.89
N GLY A 587 -11.33 -24.01 -23.52
CA GLY A 587 -10.92 -25.40 -23.74
C GLY A 587 -9.72 -25.83 -22.90
N LEU A 588 -9.52 -25.21 -21.73
CA LEU A 588 -8.44 -25.50 -20.80
C LEU A 588 -8.89 -26.51 -19.74
N SER A 589 -7.95 -27.26 -19.15
CA SER A 589 -8.24 -28.01 -17.92
C SER A 589 -8.37 -27.05 -16.73
N ASP A 590 -8.93 -27.52 -15.61
CA ASP A 590 -9.03 -26.73 -14.37
C ASP A 590 -7.68 -26.14 -13.93
N GLU A 591 -6.61 -26.94 -13.94
CA GLU A 591 -5.26 -26.46 -13.60
C GLU A 591 -4.75 -25.42 -14.59
N ALA A 592 -4.95 -25.64 -15.89
CA ALA A 592 -4.53 -24.71 -16.92
C ALA A 592 -5.33 -23.40 -16.90
N ALA A 593 -6.62 -23.43 -16.53
CA ALA A 593 -7.44 -22.25 -16.36
C ALA A 593 -6.97 -21.39 -15.17
N LYS A 594 -6.62 -22.02 -14.05
CA LYS A 594 -6.02 -21.34 -12.89
C LYS A 594 -4.66 -20.71 -13.24
N ASP A 595 -3.80 -21.47 -13.92
CA ASP A 595 -2.49 -20.96 -14.37
C ASP A 595 -2.66 -19.78 -15.37
N TYR A 596 -3.68 -19.83 -16.23
CA TYR A 596 -4.00 -18.74 -17.15
C TYR A 596 -4.42 -17.47 -16.39
N LEU A 597 -5.33 -17.54 -15.43
CA LEU A 597 -5.72 -16.38 -14.63
C LEU A 597 -4.55 -15.82 -13.80
N ALA A 598 -3.71 -16.70 -13.24
CA ALA A 598 -2.49 -16.30 -12.55
C ALA A 598 -1.49 -15.61 -13.49
N SER A 599 -1.43 -16.02 -14.77
CA SER A 599 -0.63 -15.31 -15.77
C SER A 599 -1.18 -13.91 -16.06
N LEU A 600 -2.51 -13.74 -16.18
CA LEU A 600 -3.12 -12.43 -16.37
C LEU A 600 -2.83 -11.49 -15.21
N GLN A 601 -2.84 -11.98 -13.96
CA GLN A 601 -2.48 -11.17 -12.80
C GLN A 601 -1.00 -10.74 -12.84
N ARG A 602 -0.09 -11.66 -13.17
CA ARG A 602 1.35 -11.34 -13.33
C ARG A 602 1.60 -10.33 -14.44
N ASP A 603 0.85 -10.44 -15.54
CA ASP A 603 0.93 -9.55 -16.70
C ASP A 603 0.17 -8.22 -16.49
N ARG A 604 -0.40 -8.00 -15.28
CA ARG A 604 -1.20 -6.81 -14.92
C ARG A 604 -2.43 -6.61 -15.82
N ARG A 605 -2.97 -7.70 -16.33
CA ARG A 605 -4.22 -7.74 -17.11
C ARG A 605 -5.42 -8.20 -16.29
N TYR A 606 -5.21 -8.72 -15.08
CA TYR A 606 -6.28 -9.00 -14.12
C TYR A 606 -5.98 -8.27 -12.81
N LEU A 607 -6.76 -7.22 -12.54
CA LEU A 607 -6.52 -6.23 -11.50
C LEU A 607 -7.67 -6.23 -10.49
N LEU A 608 -7.33 -6.11 -9.21
CA LEU A 608 -8.28 -6.15 -8.09
C LEU A 608 -8.17 -4.85 -7.28
N ASP A 609 -9.31 -4.24 -6.98
CA ASP A 609 -9.46 -3.15 -6.00
C ASP A 609 -10.58 -3.55 -5.03
N VAL A 610 -10.25 -4.42 -4.07
CA VAL A 610 -11.22 -5.10 -3.21
C VAL A 610 -10.95 -4.77 -1.75
N TYR A 611 -12.02 -4.64 -0.96
CA TYR A 611 -11.97 -4.18 0.43
C TYR A 611 -13.00 -4.87 1.33
#